data_AF-A0A517R4S2-F1
#
_entry.id   AF-A0A517R4S2-F1
#
_cell.length_a   1.000
_cell.length_b   1.000
_cell.length_c   1.000
_cell.angle_alpha   90.00
_cell.angle_beta   90.00
_cell.angle_gamma   90.00
#
_symmetry.space_group_name_H-M   'P 1'
#
loop_
_entity.id
_entity.type
_entity.pdbx_description
1 polymer ?
#
loop_
_entity_poly.entity_id
_entity_poly.type
_entity_poly.pdbx_seq_one_letter_code
_entity_poly.pdbx_strand_id
1 'polypeptide(L)'
;MAIEFRCPSCNKLLRTRDDRAGATASCPDCGSSVTVPDDNAQPEAGPDDFGSDFDTPAETAFAGSVSSPSAPRSPRSPSGRMIDCPMCGASVPAGSSTCHACGEELRPSIAEEDTGGEIDFSECFREGWEKFTSNLGPAVGFTLLSVFAGFCVILPIVAVQIIGLFMAEQNGIPAIVDLAINLGGAVVGILIQTFFVAGLTRFLLLLVRDQEAGIEELFSGGRYYGAAIPNALVFGLATQAAQLLASPFQRENADVEMQLIAGLLSIIGLIVSLVLTCYFWSYMYIIVDDRQPKYEGLGYLKAAAGLSKGSRLIFFALIIVLGAINLAGAVACLLPVLFTMPLTLILMTVAYEQLSNHGRRHAPSATISEADWADSPEDGIR
;
A
#
# COMPACT_ATOMS: atom_id res chain seq x y z
N MET A 1 -37.13 -19.02 11.26
CA MET A 1 -36.36 -19.97 10.43
C MET A 1 -35.84 -19.21 9.22
N ALA A 2 -35.19 -19.85 8.25
CA ALA A 2 -34.73 -19.19 7.04
C ALA A 2 -35.52 -19.74 5.84
N ILE A 3 -36.05 -18.84 5.01
CA ILE A 3 -36.74 -19.16 3.76
C ILE A 3 -35.69 -19.26 2.65
N GLU A 4 -35.68 -20.39 1.96
CA GLU A 4 -34.82 -20.66 0.81
C GLU A 4 -35.64 -20.63 -0.48
N PHE A 5 -35.28 -19.76 -1.41
CA PHE A 5 -35.92 -19.69 -2.71
C PHE A 5 -34.90 -19.36 -3.80
N ARG A 6 -35.25 -19.60 -5.06
CA ARG A 6 -34.38 -19.32 -6.21
C ARG A 6 -34.87 -18.09 -6.95
N CYS A 7 -33.95 -17.24 -7.37
CA CYS A 7 -34.28 -16.09 -8.20
C CYS A 7 -34.84 -16.55 -9.56
N PRO A 8 -36.01 -16.07 -10.01
CA PRO A 8 -36.63 -16.50 -11.27
C PRO A 8 -35.81 -16.11 -12.51
N SER A 9 -34.99 -15.05 -12.44
CA SER A 9 -34.19 -14.58 -13.57
C SER A 9 -32.84 -15.30 -13.73
N CYS A 10 -32.05 -15.46 -12.65
CA CYS A 10 -30.69 -16.03 -12.71
C CYS A 10 -30.54 -17.40 -12.02
N ASN A 11 -31.60 -17.91 -11.39
CA ASN A 11 -31.65 -19.19 -10.68
C ASN A 11 -30.70 -19.33 -9.47
N LYS A 12 -30.11 -18.22 -8.99
CA LYS A 12 -29.31 -18.18 -7.76
C LYS A 12 -30.17 -18.52 -6.55
N LEU A 13 -29.63 -19.36 -5.66
CA LEU A 13 -30.26 -19.68 -4.38
C LEU A 13 -30.10 -18.50 -3.42
N LEU A 14 -31.21 -17.95 -2.94
CA LEU A 14 -31.28 -16.86 -1.98
C LEU A 14 -31.81 -17.41 -0.64
N ARG A 15 -31.25 -16.89 0.45
CA ARG A 15 -31.64 -17.21 1.83
C ARG A 15 -32.03 -15.92 2.53
N THR A 16 -33.23 -15.89 3.09
CA THR A 16 -33.70 -14.77 3.92
C THR A 16 -34.30 -15.30 5.23
N ARG A 17 -34.51 -14.42 6.19
CA ARG A 17 -35.23 -14.74 7.43
C ARG A 17 -36.75 -14.78 7.17
N ASP A 18 -37.48 -15.59 7.95
CA ASP A 18 -38.94 -15.78 7.80
C ASP A 18 -39.77 -14.50 7.94
N ASP A 19 -39.27 -13.50 8.66
CA ASP A 19 -39.91 -12.19 8.84
C ASP A 19 -40.03 -11.38 7.54
N ARG A 20 -39.36 -11.81 6.46
CA ARG A 20 -39.41 -11.21 5.13
C ARG A 20 -40.33 -11.97 4.16
N ALA A 21 -41.13 -12.93 4.63
CA ALA A 21 -42.14 -13.59 3.80
C ALA A 21 -43.08 -12.55 3.15
N GLY A 22 -43.32 -12.66 1.85
CA GLY A 22 -44.14 -11.72 1.08
C GLY A 22 -43.48 -10.40 0.69
N ALA A 23 -42.28 -10.08 1.21
CA ALA A 23 -41.57 -8.85 0.85
C ALA A 23 -40.84 -8.96 -0.50
N THR A 24 -40.68 -7.84 -1.20
CA THR A 24 -39.93 -7.75 -2.46
C THR A 24 -38.47 -7.38 -2.18
N ALA A 25 -37.52 -8.12 -2.73
CA ALA A 25 -36.07 -7.86 -2.61
C ALA A 25 -35.38 -7.97 -3.98
N SER A 26 -34.26 -7.25 -4.17
CA SER A 26 -33.48 -7.32 -5.41
C SER A 26 -32.45 -8.44 -5.34
N CYS A 27 -32.31 -9.21 -6.42
CA CYS A 27 -31.28 -10.24 -6.51
C CYS A 27 -29.87 -9.61 -6.61
N PRO A 28 -28.89 -10.01 -5.79
CA PRO A 28 -27.55 -9.41 -5.80
C PRO A 28 -26.72 -9.73 -7.05
N ASP A 29 -27.06 -10.77 -7.82
CA ASP A 29 -26.31 -11.11 -9.05
C ASP A 29 -26.88 -10.46 -10.31
N CYS A 30 -28.20 -10.35 -10.43
CA CYS A 30 -28.84 -9.89 -11.66
C CYS A 30 -29.72 -8.64 -11.50
N GLY A 31 -29.93 -8.15 -10.27
CA GLY A 31 -30.69 -6.93 -9.99
C GLY A 31 -32.22 -7.04 -10.16
N SER A 32 -32.75 -8.18 -10.60
CA SER A 32 -34.20 -8.37 -10.75
C SER A 32 -34.91 -8.37 -9.39
N SER A 33 -36.10 -7.76 -9.31
CA SER A 33 -36.97 -7.82 -8.14
C SER A 33 -37.59 -9.21 -7.99
N VAL A 34 -37.49 -9.78 -6.80
CA VAL A 34 -38.01 -11.11 -6.46
C VAL A 34 -38.85 -10.99 -5.19
N THR A 35 -40.05 -11.56 -5.20
CA THR A 35 -40.91 -11.65 -4.01
C THR A 35 -40.56 -12.91 -3.22
N VAL A 36 -40.34 -12.76 -1.92
CA VAL A 36 -40.09 -13.89 -1.01
C VAL A 36 -41.39 -14.69 -0.86
N PRO A 37 -41.41 -16.01 -1.10
CA PRO A 37 -42.61 -16.83 -0.90
C PRO A 37 -43.08 -16.79 0.56
N ASP A 38 -44.40 -16.67 0.77
CA ASP A 38 -45.04 -16.78 2.08
C ASP A 38 -45.83 -18.09 2.14
N ASP A 39 -45.29 -19.08 2.86
CA ASP A 39 -45.94 -20.39 3.03
C ASP A 39 -47.20 -20.30 3.91
N ASN A 40 -47.47 -19.16 4.56
CA ASN A 40 -48.62 -18.95 5.45
C ASN A 40 -49.81 -18.23 4.81
N ALA A 41 -49.73 -17.86 3.53
CA ALA A 41 -50.85 -17.24 2.83
C ALA A 41 -51.94 -18.29 2.51
N GLN A 42 -52.84 -18.54 3.47
CA GLN A 42 -54.12 -19.20 3.18
C GLN A 42 -54.90 -18.38 2.14
N PRO A 43 -55.49 -19.01 1.11
CA PRO A 43 -56.25 -18.31 0.09
C PRO A 43 -57.52 -17.69 0.68
N GLU A 44 -57.53 -16.37 0.86
CA GLU A 44 -58.73 -15.62 1.24
C GLU A 44 -59.73 -15.61 0.08
N ALA A 45 -60.95 -16.01 0.41
CA ALA A 45 -62.08 -16.11 -0.49
C ALA A 45 -62.86 -14.78 -0.54
N GLY A 46 -63.09 -14.27 -1.75
CA GLY A 46 -64.33 -13.60 -2.16
C GLY A 46 -64.56 -12.13 -1.73
N PRO A 47 -65.04 -11.24 -2.63
CA PRO A 47 -65.30 -9.84 -2.32
C PRO A 47 -66.78 -9.62 -1.93
N ASP A 48 -67.01 -9.09 -0.73
CA ASP A 48 -68.34 -8.66 -0.30
C ASP A 48 -68.46 -7.12 -0.30
N ASP A 49 -69.26 -6.69 -1.25
CA ASP A 49 -69.99 -5.43 -1.39
C ASP A 49 -70.76 -5.06 -0.12
N PHE A 50 -70.49 -3.90 0.50
CA PHE A 50 -71.46 -3.18 1.33
C PHE A 50 -71.07 -1.69 1.46
N GLY A 51 -71.86 -0.83 0.83
CA GLY A 51 -71.85 0.61 1.07
C GLY A 51 -72.61 1.01 2.34
N SER A 52 -72.26 2.17 2.87
CA SER A 52 -73.24 3.13 3.41
C SER A 52 -72.55 4.45 3.75
N ASP A 53 -73.06 5.48 3.10
CA ASP A 53 -73.11 6.88 3.49
C ASP A 53 -72.97 7.15 5.00
N PHE A 54 -72.12 8.11 5.37
CA PHE A 54 -72.40 8.98 6.51
C PHE A 54 -71.75 10.37 6.32
N ASP A 55 -72.64 11.34 6.10
CA ASP A 55 -72.41 12.78 5.98
C ASP A 55 -72.29 13.46 7.36
N THR A 56 -71.24 14.29 7.54
CA THR A 56 -71.13 15.60 8.28
C THR A 56 -71.55 15.71 9.79
N PRO A 57 -71.24 16.82 10.55
CA PRO A 57 -70.45 18.05 10.27
C PRO A 57 -69.51 18.58 11.40
N ALA A 58 -68.67 19.55 11.00
CA ALA A 58 -68.27 20.84 11.61
C ALA A 58 -67.75 21.00 13.07
N GLU A 59 -66.69 21.82 13.12
CA GLU A 59 -66.28 22.81 14.15
C GLU A 59 -66.00 22.37 15.60
N THR A 60 -64.77 22.62 16.07
CA THR A 60 -64.51 23.66 17.08
C THR A 60 -63.02 23.92 17.27
N ALA A 61 -62.69 25.20 17.31
CA ALA A 61 -61.41 25.74 17.74
C ALA A 61 -61.16 25.46 19.22
N PHE A 62 -59.92 25.12 19.59
CA PHE A 62 -59.42 25.42 20.93
C PHE A 62 -57.91 25.62 20.93
N ALA A 63 -57.51 26.86 21.22
CA ALA A 63 -56.16 27.26 21.52
C ALA A 63 -55.73 26.68 22.88
N GLY A 64 -54.56 26.06 22.93
CA GLY A 64 -53.98 25.53 24.16
C GLY A 64 -52.47 25.39 24.01
N SER A 65 -51.76 26.48 24.32
CA SER A 65 -50.30 26.51 24.48
C SER A 65 -49.89 25.66 25.68
N VAL A 66 -49.19 24.56 25.45
CA VAL A 66 -48.44 23.86 26.49
C VAL A 66 -47.00 23.70 26.02
N SER A 67 -46.13 24.48 26.66
CA SER A 67 -44.68 24.43 26.58
C SER A 67 -44.18 23.04 26.98
N SER A 68 -43.57 22.32 26.04
CA SER A 68 -42.93 21.03 26.27
C SER A 68 -41.46 21.20 26.66
N PRO A 69 -40.90 20.38 27.58
CA PRO A 69 -39.55 20.55 28.10
C PRO A 69 -38.50 20.15 27.05
N SER A 70 -37.42 20.92 27.04
CA SER A 70 -36.27 20.79 26.15
C SER A 70 -35.70 19.37 26.14
N ALA A 71 -35.84 18.68 25.00
CA ALA A 71 -35.08 17.47 24.70
C ALA A 71 -33.57 17.78 24.68
N PRO A 72 -32.71 16.86 25.15
CA PRO A 72 -31.27 17.02 25.07
C PRO A 72 -30.85 17.19 23.60
N ARG A 73 -30.16 18.28 23.31
CA ARG A 73 -29.59 18.55 21.99
C ARG A 73 -28.64 17.41 21.65
N SER A 74 -29.08 16.57 20.72
CA SER A 74 -28.23 15.61 20.04
C SER A 74 -26.99 16.32 19.50
N PRO A 75 -25.78 15.76 19.70
CA PRO A 75 -24.57 16.33 19.12
C PRO A 75 -24.76 16.46 17.62
N ARG A 76 -24.55 17.67 17.09
CA ARG A 76 -24.58 17.94 15.66
C ARG A 76 -23.55 17.03 15.00
N SER A 77 -24.04 15.97 14.37
CA SER A 77 -23.23 15.01 13.63
C SER A 77 -22.50 15.74 12.50
N PRO A 78 -21.18 15.54 12.33
CA PRO A 78 -20.43 16.16 11.26
C PRO A 78 -20.86 15.58 9.91
N SER A 79 -21.09 16.47 8.94
CA SER A 79 -21.08 16.22 7.49
C SER A 79 -21.92 15.03 6.95
N GLY A 80 -23.17 15.34 6.59
CA GLY A 80 -23.94 15.00 5.39
C GLY A 80 -23.55 13.92 4.36
N ARG A 81 -22.71 12.92 4.64
CA ARG A 81 -22.54 11.76 3.75
C ARG A 81 -23.73 10.82 3.91
N MET A 82 -24.36 10.46 2.79
CA MET A 82 -25.34 9.37 2.72
C MET A 82 -24.64 8.09 2.23
N ILE A 83 -25.02 6.94 2.79
CA ILE A 83 -24.61 5.60 2.38
C ILE A 83 -25.84 4.83 1.90
N ASP A 84 -25.72 4.02 0.86
CA ASP A 84 -26.83 3.19 0.41
C ASP A 84 -26.89 1.89 1.19
N CYS A 85 -28.06 1.56 1.72
CA CYS A 85 -28.26 0.32 2.47
C CYS A 85 -28.04 -0.91 1.56
N PRO A 86 -27.17 -1.86 1.92
CA PRO A 86 -26.87 -3.01 1.07
C PRO A 86 -28.07 -3.97 0.88
N MET A 87 -29.05 -3.89 1.78
CA MET A 87 -30.21 -4.78 1.75
C MET A 87 -31.39 -4.21 0.94
N CYS A 88 -31.57 -2.90 0.91
CA CYS A 88 -32.74 -2.29 0.25
C CYS A 88 -32.43 -1.14 -0.70
N GLY A 89 -31.18 -0.68 -0.77
CA GLY A 89 -30.76 0.44 -1.62
C GLY A 89 -31.23 1.82 -1.16
N ALA A 90 -31.89 1.94 0.01
CA ALA A 90 -32.28 3.24 0.54
C ALA A 90 -31.05 4.03 1.00
N SER A 91 -30.98 5.32 0.67
CA SER A 91 -29.92 6.21 1.13
C SER A 91 -30.15 6.58 2.61
N VAL A 92 -29.16 6.27 3.45
CA VAL A 92 -29.20 6.42 4.91
C VAL A 92 -28.03 7.30 5.36
N PRO A 93 -28.16 8.17 6.37
CA PRO A 93 -27.03 8.97 6.86
C PRO A 93 -25.87 8.10 7.36
N ALA A 94 -24.60 8.45 7.04
CA ALA A 94 -23.39 7.65 7.32
C ALA A 94 -23.09 7.35 8.82
N GLY A 95 -23.93 7.82 9.75
CA GLY A 95 -23.81 7.54 11.19
C GLY A 95 -24.99 6.77 11.78
N SER A 96 -25.96 6.32 10.98
CA SER A 96 -27.09 5.53 11.48
C SER A 96 -26.67 4.08 11.72
N SER A 97 -26.99 3.54 12.91
CA SER A 97 -26.77 2.12 13.24
C SER A 97 -27.79 1.17 12.60
N THR A 98 -28.87 1.71 12.04
CA THR A 98 -29.98 0.94 11.46
C THR A 98 -30.57 1.68 10.26
N CYS A 99 -30.87 0.96 9.18
CA CYS A 99 -31.54 1.51 8.02
C CYS A 99 -33.00 1.84 8.34
N HIS A 100 -33.41 3.11 8.19
CA HIS A 100 -34.79 3.53 8.42
C HIS A 100 -35.82 2.89 7.48
N ALA A 101 -35.40 2.40 6.31
CA ALA A 101 -36.31 1.81 5.32
C ALA A 101 -36.55 0.31 5.52
N CYS A 102 -35.53 -0.48 5.88
CA CYS A 102 -35.65 -1.94 5.98
C CYS A 102 -35.32 -2.53 7.35
N GLY A 103 -34.90 -1.70 8.31
CA GLY A 103 -34.55 -2.14 9.66
C GLY A 103 -33.23 -2.92 9.77
N GLU A 104 -32.49 -3.10 8.67
CA GLU A 104 -31.18 -3.75 8.70
C GLU A 104 -30.26 -2.98 9.64
N GLU A 105 -29.60 -3.69 10.56
CA GLU A 105 -28.48 -3.12 11.31
C GLU A 105 -27.41 -2.78 10.29
N LEU A 106 -27.31 -1.48 10.02
CA LEU A 106 -26.15 -0.93 9.37
C LEU A 106 -25.08 -1.06 10.43
N ARG A 107 -24.40 -2.22 10.44
CA ARG A 107 -23.06 -2.28 10.99
C ARG A 107 -22.41 -1.04 10.38
N PRO A 108 -22.02 -0.03 11.17
CA PRO A 108 -21.06 0.88 10.61
C PRO A 108 -19.98 -0.10 10.18
N SER A 109 -19.81 -0.30 8.85
CA SER A 109 -18.47 -0.32 8.32
C SER A 109 -17.86 0.82 9.10
N ILE A 110 -17.09 0.52 10.16
CA ILE A 110 -16.41 1.52 10.98
C ILE A 110 -15.93 2.47 9.91
N ALA A 111 -16.56 3.64 9.80
CA ALA A 111 -16.76 4.28 8.50
C ALA A 111 -15.40 4.69 8.03
N GLU A 112 -14.67 3.76 7.35
CA GLU A 112 -13.26 3.45 7.63
C GLU A 112 -12.68 4.74 8.07
N GLU A 113 -12.65 4.96 9.41
CA GLU A 113 -12.33 6.29 9.96
C GLU A 113 -11.11 6.65 9.17
N ASP A 114 -11.22 7.63 8.25
CA ASP A 114 -10.39 7.71 7.06
C ASP A 114 -8.98 7.97 7.58
N THR A 115 -8.31 6.88 7.94
CA THR A 115 -7.09 6.84 8.72
C THR A 115 -6.11 7.11 7.61
N GLY A 116 -6.01 8.40 7.27
CA GLY A 116 -5.56 8.85 5.97
C GLY A 116 -4.24 8.20 5.61
N GLY A 117 -4.30 7.21 4.71
CA GLY A 117 -3.14 6.45 4.29
C GLY A 117 -2.40 5.70 5.40
N GLU A 118 -3.08 5.29 6.48
CA GLU A 118 -2.53 4.47 7.53
C GLU A 118 -2.42 3.01 7.05
N ILE A 119 -1.26 2.40 7.24
CA ILE A 119 -1.01 1.01 6.82
C ILE A 119 -1.60 0.10 7.90
N ASP A 120 -2.56 -0.76 7.55
CA ASP A 120 -2.98 -1.82 8.46
C ASP A 120 -1.88 -2.90 8.47
N PHE A 121 -1.06 -2.88 9.51
CA PHE A 121 0.03 -3.84 9.70
C PHE A 121 -0.47 -5.29 9.70
N SER A 122 -1.64 -5.55 10.32
CA SER A 122 -2.17 -6.90 10.46
C SER A 122 -2.65 -7.46 9.13
N GLU A 123 -3.30 -6.61 8.32
CA GLU A 123 -3.73 -6.96 6.98
C GLU A 123 -2.53 -7.12 6.04
N CYS A 124 -1.59 -6.18 6.06
CA CYS A 124 -0.35 -6.24 5.29
C CYS A 124 0.42 -7.54 5.57
N PHE A 125 0.53 -7.92 6.86
CA PHE A 125 1.18 -9.17 7.24
C PHE A 125 0.43 -10.40 6.77
N ARG A 126 -0.89 -10.44 6.96
CA ARG A 126 -1.75 -11.56 6.55
C ARG A 126 -1.69 -11.78 5.04
N GLU A 127 -1.91 -10.71 4.27
CA GLU A 127 -1.88 -10.75 2.80
C GLU A 127 -0.49 -11.11 2.29
N GLY A 128 0.57 -10.47 2.81
CA GLY A 128 1.94 -10.78 2.39
C GLY A 128 2.36 -12.22 2.73
N TRP A 129 1.92 -12.76 3.86
CA TRP A 129 2.17 -14.16 4.23
C TRP A 129 1.42 -15.13 3.30
N GLU A 130 0.17 -14.84 2.95
CA GLU A 130 -0.61 -15.63 1.99
C GLU A 130 0.05 -15.62 0.60
N LYS A 131 0.46 -14.46 0.10
CA LYS A 131 1.17 -14.34 -1.19
C LYS A 131 2.50 -15.09 -1.17
N PHE A 132 3.27 -14.96 -0.08
CA PHE A 132 4.55 -15.65 0.07
C PHE A 132 4.40 -17.17 0.08
N THR A 133 3.47 -17.70 0.87
CA THR A 133 3.27 -19.16 0.98
C THR A 133 2.67 -19.75 -0.28
N SER A 134 1.77 -19.03 -0.97
CA SER A 134 1.20 -19.47 -2.26
C SER A 134 2.24 -19.48 -3.38
N ASN A 135 3.26 -18.62 -3.30
CA ASN A 135 4.28 -18.46 -4.34
C ASN A 135 5.72 -18.68 -3.83
N LEU A 136 5.91 -19.62 -2.89
CA LEU A 136 7.17 -19.78 -2.18
C LEU A 136 8.35 -20.08 -3.13
N GLY A 137 8.14 -20.94 -4.12
CA GLY A 137 9.17 -21.33 -5.09
C GLY A 137 9.71 -20.13 -5.89
N PRO A 138 8.87 -19.41 -6.65
CA PRO A 138 9.28 -18.21 -7.36
C PRO A 138 9.84 -17.11 -6.44
N ALA A 139 9.18 -16.83 -5.30
CA ALA A 139 9.63 -15.78 -4.39
C ALA A 139 11.06 -16.03 -3.88
N VAL A 140 11.36 -17.25 -3.42
CA VAL A 140 12.68 -17.65 -2.93
C VAL A 140 13.68 -17.72 -4.08
N GLY A 141 13.32 -18.35 -5.20
CA GLY A 141 14.21 -18.56 -6.35
C GLY A 141 14.71 -17.25 -6.97
N PHE A 142 13.81 -16.29 -7.18
CA PHE A 142 14.17 -14.98 -7.74
C PHE A 142 14.97 -14.13 -6.76
N THR A 143 14.61 -14.16 -5.47
CA THR A 143 15.36 -13.42 -4.45
C THR A 143 16.79 -13.96 -4.33
N LEU A 144 16.96 -15.28 -4.32
CA LEU A 144 18.27 -15.93 -4.33
C LEU A 144 19.09 -15.57 -5.57
N LEU A 145 18.47 -15.58 -6.75
CA LEU A 145 19.14 -15.23 -8.00
C LEU A 145 19.60 -13.77 -7.98
N SER A 146 18.76 -12.84 -7.50
CA SER A 146 19.11 -11.43 -7.34
C SER A 146 20.25 -11.22 -6.33
N VAL A 147 20.19 -11.90 -5.18
CA VAL A 147 21.24 -11.83 -4.15
C VAL A 147 22.55 -12.39 -4.68
N PHE A 148 22.51 -13.52 -5.38
CA PHE A 148 23.69 -14.12 -6.02
C PHE A 148 24.29 -13.17 -7.06
N ALA A 149 23.47 -12.60 -7.95
CA ALA A 149 23.93 -11.62 -8.92
C ALA A 149 24.57 -10.41 -8.23
N GLY A 150 23.99 -9.94 -7.13
CA GLY A 150 24.56 -8.89 -6.29
C GLY A 150 25.93 -9.26 -5.71
N PHE A 151 26.10 -10.48 -5.20
CA PHE A 151 27.39 -10.96 -4.70
C PHE A 151 28.45 -11.07 -5.79
N CYS A 152 28.08 -11.52 -7.00
CA CYS A 152 28.99 -11.56 -8.14
C CYS A 152 29.52 -10.17 -8.54
N VAL A 153 28.78 -9.12 -8.22
CA VAL A 153 29.18 -7.72 -8.45
C VAL A 153 29.99 -7.17 -7.29
N ILE A 154 29.53 -7.40 -6.06
CA ILE A 154 30.14 -6.84 -4.85
C ILE A 154 31.51 -7.47 -4.57
N LEU A 155 31.67 -8.80 -4.73
CA LEU A 155 32.91 -9.48 -4.37
C LEU A 155 34.13 -8.98 -5.15
N PRO A 156 34.10 -8.79 -6.48
CA PRO A 156 35.22 -8.19 -7.21
C PRO A 156 35.50 -6.74 -6.77
N ILE A 157 34.47 -5.94 -6.50
CA ILE A 157 34.62 -4.56 -6.04
C ILE A 157 35.34 -4.55 -4.69
N VAL A 158 34.88 -5.35 -3.73
CA VAL A 158 35.50 -5.48 -2.41
C VAL A 158 36.94 -6.00 -2.52
N ALA A 159 37.20 -6.99 -3.39
CA ALA A 159 38.55 -7.48 -3.63
C ALA A 159 39.48 -6.38 -4.17
N VAL A 160 39.01 -5.56 -5.12
CA VAL A 160 39.76 -4.41 -5.64
C VAL A 160 40.00 -3.36 -4.55
N GLN A 161 39.01 -3.11 -3.67
CA GLN A 161 39.15 -2.17 -2.56
C GLN A 161 40.19 -2.67 -1.53
N ILE A 162 40.17 -3.95 -1.19
CA ILE A 162 41.15 -4.56 -0.28
C ILE A 162 42.56 -4.49 -0.89
N ILE A 163 42.71 -4.86 -2.16
CA ILE A 163 44.00 -4.76 -2.86
C ILE A 163 44.47 -3.31 -2.94
N GLY A 164 43.56 -2.37 -3.23
CA GLY A 164 43.83 -0.94 -3.25
C GLY A 164 44.37 -0.42 -1.92
N LEU A 165 43.75 -0.85 -0.80
CA LEU A 165 44.19 -0.52 0.54
C LEU A 165 45.62 -1.03 0.81
N PHE A 166 45.90 -2.30 0.53
CA PHE A 166 47.24 -2.89 0.70
C PHE A 166 48.29 -2.22 -0.20
N MET A 167 47.94 -1.96 -1.46
CA MET A 167 48.83 -1.29 -2.41
C MET A 167 49.11 0.16 -2.00
N ALA A 168 48.14 0.85 -1.41
CA ALA A 168 48.31 2.21 -0.93
C ALA A 168 49.28 2.27 0.25
N GLU A 169 49.20 1.30 1.15
CA GLU A 169 50.14 1.18 2.26
C GLU A 169 51.56 0.86 1.80
N GLN A 170 51.72 -0.13 0.91
CA GLN A 170 53.05 -0.59 0.50
C GLN A 170 53.76 0.38 -0.47
N ASN A 171 53.02 0.99 -1.41
CA ASN A 171 53.59 1.78 -2.49
C ASN A 171 53.44 3.29 -2.30
N GLY A 172 52.87 3.73 -1.17
CA GLY A 172 52.63 5.15 -0.90
C GLY A 172 51.68 5.80 -1.91
N ILE A 173 50.64 5.07 -2.35
CA ILE A 173 49.68 5.59 -3.32
C ILE A 173 49.00 6.84 -2.72
N PRO A 174 48.95 7.97 -3.45
CA PRO A 174 48.27 9.16 -2.98
C PRO A 174 46.81 8.87 -2.62
N ALA A 175 46.35 9.44 -1.50
CA ALA A 175 44.98 9.26 -1.00
C ALA A 175 43.89 9.53 -2.05
N ILE A 176 44.15 10.45 -3.00
CA ILE A 176 43.23 10.80 -4.07
C ILE A 176 42.97 9.65 -5.06
N VAL A 177 43.98 8.79 -5.30
CA VAL A 177 43.84 7.65 -6.21
C VAL A 177 43.02 6.55 -5.55
N ASP A 178 43.25 6.29 -4.26
CA ASP A 178 42.45 5.34 -3.48
C ASP A 178 40.97 5.77 -3.38
N LEU A 179 40.73 7.07 -3.12
CA LEU A 179 39.37 7.63 -3.15
C LEU A 179 38.71 7.45 -4.53
N ALA A 180 39.45 7.66 -5.62
CA ALA A 180 38.93 7.50 -6.98
C ALA A 180 38.56 6.04 -7.28
N ILE A 181 39.38 5.06 -6.85
CA ILE A 181 39.09 3.63 -7.00
C ILE A 181 37.83 3.26 -6.23
N ASN A 182 37.72 3.71 -4.97
CA ASN A 182 36.56 3.42 -4.13
C ASN A 182 35.27 4.04 -4.69
N LEU A 183 35.32 5.30 -5.12
CA LEU A 183 34.18 5.99 -5.71
C LEU A 183 33.76 5.35 -7.04
N GLY A 184 34.72 5.01 -7.91
CA GLY A 184 34.46 4.33 -9.17
C GLY A 184 33.81 2.95 -8.96
N GLY A 185 34.35 2.15 -8.03
CA GLY A 185 33.77 0.88 -7.64
C GLY A 185 32.36 1.01 -7.08
N ALA A 186 32.12 1.99 -6.21
CA ALA A 186 30.79 2.27 -5.66
C ALA A 186 29.78 2.66 -6.75
N VAL A 187 30.15 3.52 -7.69
CA VAL A 187 29.29 3.92 -8.81
C VAL A 187 28.95 2.72 -9.70
N VAL A 188 29.94 1.90 -10.08
CA VAL A 188 29.71 0.68 -10.87
C VAL A 188 28.79 -0.28 -10.12
N GLY A 189 29.03 -0.47 -8.82
CA GLY A 189 28.19 -1.28 -7.95
C GLY A 189 26.74 -0.79 -7.91
N ILE A 190 26.52 0.52 -7.74
CA ILE A 190 25.18 1.14 -7.75
C ILE A 190 24.49 0.88 -9.08
N LEU A 191 25.18 1.09 -10.21
CA LEU A 191 24.58 0.89 -11.53
C LEU A 191 24.10 -0.55 -11.71
N ILE A 192 24.95 -1.54 -11.46
CA ILE A 192 24.58 -2.95 -11.67
C ILE A 192 23.51 -3.39 -10.66
N GLN A 193 23.62 -3.00 -9.39
CA GLN A 193 22.60 -3.33 -8.39
C GLN A 193 21.23 -2.73 -8.74
N THR A 194 21.22 -1.51 -9.29
CA THR A 194 19.99 -0.87 -9.77
C THR A 194 19.31 -1.70 -10.87
N PHE A 195 20.06 -2.46 -11.68
CA PHE A 195 19.48 -3.44 -12.64
C PHE A 195 18.59 -4.44 -11.96
N PHE A 196 19.19 -5.18 -11.03
CA PHE A 196 18.57 -6.35 -10.44
C PHE A 196 17.49 -5.93 -9.45
N VAL A 197 17.70 -4.83 -8.71
CA VAL A 197 16.69 -4.30 -7.81
C VAL A 197 15.44 -3.85 -8.60
N ALA A 198 15.58 -3.14 -9.72
CA ALA A 198 14.43 -2.74 -10.53
C ALA A 198 13.65 -3.95 -11.09
N GLY A 199 14.36 -4.96 -11.63
CA GLY A 199 13.74 -6.19 -12.11
C GLY A 199 13.06 -7.00 -11.00
N LEU A 200 13.71 -7.12 -9.84
CA LEU A 200 13.14 -7.79 -8.67
C LEU A 200 11.90 -7.06 -8.16
N THR A 201 11.93 -5.72 -8.10
CA THR A 201 10.76 -4.91 -7.72
C THR A 201 9.60 -5.13 -8.67
N ARG A 202 9.85 -5.23 -9.99
CA ARG A 202 8.81 -5.50 -10.98
C ARG A 202 8.19 -6.88 -10.77
N PHE A 203 9.04 -7.89 -10.64
CA PHE A 203 8.61 -9.26 -10.34
C PHE A 203 7.73 -9.30 -9.08
N LEU A 204 8.14 -8.65 -7.99
CA LEU A 204 7.39 -8.62 -6.74
C LEU A 204 6.03 -7.91 -6.90
N LEU A 205 5.97 -6.81 -7.64
CA LEU A 205 4.71 -6.11 -7.92
C LEU A 205 3.75 -7.00 -8.71
N LEU A 206 4.23 -7.71 -9.73
CA LEU A 206 3.41 -8.67 -10.49
C LEU A 206 2.94 -9.81 -9.59
N LEU A 207 3.82 -10.34 -8.75
CA LEU A 207 3.52 -11.42 -7.82
C LEU A 207 2.42 -11.05 -6.83
N VAL A 208 2.51 -9.87 -6.21
CA VAL A 208 1.50 -9.38 -5.25
C VAL A 208 0.16 -9.08 -5.95
N ARG A 209 0.20 -8.68 -7.22
CA ARG A 209 -0.99 -8.40 -8.04
C ARG A 209 -1.63 -9.64 -8.68
N ASP A 210 -1.17 -10.84 -8.33
CA ASP A 210 -1.59 -12.12 -8.93
C ASP A 210 -1.44 -12.15 -10.46
N GLN A 211 -0.41 -11.50 -10.97
CA GLN A 211 -0.07 -11.51 -12.40
C GLN A 211 1.02 -12.54 -12.67
N GLU A 212 1.00 -13.12 -13.88
CA GLU A 212 2.01 -14.09 -14.30
C GLU A 212 3.39 -13.40 -14.37
N ALA A 213 4.30 -13.82 -13.49
CA ALA A 213 5.64 -13.25 -13.39
C ALA A 213 6.69 -14.25 -13.89
N GLY A 214 7.34 -13.94 -15.01
CA GLY A 214 8.38 -14.76 -15.62
C GLY A 214 9.80 -14.40 -15.18
N ILE A 215 10.78 -15.26 -15.50
CA ILE A 215 12.22 -15.00 -15.23
C ILE A 215 12.72 -13.77 -16.00
N GLU A 216 12.13 -13.51 -17.16
CA GLU A 216 12.38 -12.32 -17.97
C GLU A 216 12.16 -11.00 -17.22
N GLU A 217 11.25 -11.00 -16.23
CA GLU A 217 10.97 -9.79 -15.46
C GLU A 217 12.14 -9.39 -14.57
N LEU A 218 12.97 -10.35 -14.13
CA LEU A 218 14.20 -10.03 -13.40
C LEU A 218 15.22 -9.27 -14.27
N PHE A 219 15.24 -9.53 -15.57
CA PHE A 219 16.14 -8.88 -16.54
C PHE A 219 15.49 -7.68 -17.24
N SER A 220 14.24 -7.35 -16.90
CA SER A 220 13.51 -6.21 -17.45
C SER A 220 13.96 -4.85 -16.88
N GLY A 221 14.84 -4.85 -15.88
CA GLY A 221 15.30 -3.65 -15.17
C GLY A 221 15.83 -2.54 -16.09
N GLY A 222 16.41 -2.91 -17.24
CA GLY A 222 16.91 -1.97 -18.25
C GLY A 222 15.86 -0.99 -18.78
N ARG A 223 14.57 -1.35 -18.78
CA ARG A 223 13.47 -0.45 -19.18
C ARG A 223 13.34 0.76 -18.25
N TYR A 224 13.70 0.60 -16.97
CA TYR A 224 13.53 1.60 -15.93
C TYR A 224 14.82 2.40 -15.66
N TYR A 225 15.91 2.07 -16.34
CA TYR A 225 17.24 2.61 -16.07
C TYR A 225 17.36 4.12 -16.14
N GLY A 226 16.73 4.74 -17.15
CA GLY A 226 16.80 6.19 -17.32
C GLY A 226 16.30 6.96 -16.09
N ALA A 227 15.24 6.46 -15.45
CA ALA A 227 14.71 7.02 -14.21
C ALA A 227 15.44 6.49 -12.97
N ALA A 228 15.79 5.20 -12.94
CA ALA A 228 16.36 4.54 -11.77
C ALA A 228 17.78 5.03 -11.44
N ILE A 229 18.66 5.19 -12.44
CA ILE A 229 20.07 5.56 -12.23
C ILE A 229 20.25 6.89 -11.49
N PRO A 230 19.67 8.03 -11.93
CA PRO A 230 19.91 9.29 -11.23
C PRO A 230 19.40 9.27 -9.78
N ASN A 231 18.25 8.64 -9.54
CA ASN A 231 17.69 8.50 -8.19
C ASN A 231 18.55 7.56 -7.33
N ALA A 232 19.01 6.43 -7.88
CA ALA A 232 19.87 5.49 -7.19
C ALA A 232 21.28 6.05 -6.91
N LEU A 233 21.84 6.87 -7.81
CA LEU A 233 23.11 7.56 -7.58
C LEU A 233 22.98 8.58 -6.46
N VAL A 234 21.94 9.43 -6.47
CA VAL A 234 21.72 10.42 -5.40
C VAL A 234 21.48 9.73 -4.07
N PHE A 235 20.58 8.73 -4.04
CA PHE A 235 20.28 7.98 -2.82
C PHE A 235 21.49 7.19 -2.32
N GLY A 236 22.17 6.46 -3.20
CA GLY A 236 23.34 5.64 -2.87
C GLY A 236 24.55 6.46 -2.42
N LEU A 237 24.83 7.59 -3.08
CA LEU A 237 25.90 8.49 -2.62
C LEU A 237 25.54 9.14 -1.28
N ALA A 238 24.27 9.52 -1.07
CA ALA A 238 23.83 10.08 0.21
C ALA A 238 23.97 9.08 1.37
N THR A 239 23.63 7.80 1.15
CA THR A 239 23.78 6.75 2.18
C THR A 239 25.24 6.38 2.42
N GLN A 240 26.11 6.49 1.40
CA GLN A 240 27.54 6.19 1.52
C GLN A 240 28.41 7.38 1.96
N ALA A 241 27.89 8.61 1.93
CA ALA A 241 28.65 9.83 2.17
C ALA A 241 29.41 9.81 3.51
N ALA A 242 28.77 9.38 4.59
CA ALA A 242 29.41 9.32 5.90
C ALA A 242 30.58 8.32 5.95
N GLN A 243 30.46 7.18 5.27
CA GLN A 243 31.53 6.19 5.21
C GLN A 243 32.71 6.69 4.37
N LEU A 244 32.43 7.41 3.29
CA LEU A 244 33.46 8.08 2.48
C LEU A 244 34.19 9.19 3.26
N LEU A 245 33.48 9.90 4.16
CA LEU A 245 34.08 10.91 5.03
C LEU A 245 34.86 10.28 6.20
N ALA A 246 34.49 9.09 6.65
CA ALA A 246 35.19 8.36 7.71
C ALA A 246 36.47 7.66 7.23
N SER A 247 36.56 7.30 5.94
CA SER A 247 37.67 6.50 5.41
C SER A 247 39.09 7.07 5.63
N PRO A 248 39.35 8.40 5.58
CA PRO A 248 40.69 8.92 5.83
C PRO A 248 41.17 8.69 7.28
N PHE A 249 40.23 8.55 8.22
CA PHE A 249 40.50 8.41 9.65
C PHE A 249 40.69 6.96 10.10
N GLN A 250 40.39 5.98 9.24
CA GLN A 250 40.49 4.54 9.55
C GLN A 250 41.88 3.95 9.28
N ARG A 251 42.89 4.77 9.01
CA ARG A 251 44.26 4.30 8.75
C ARG A 251 44.86 3.68 10.01
N GLU A 252 45.56 2.55 9.85
CA GLU A 252 46.10 1.73 10.95
C GLU A 252 47.02 2.51 11.91
N ASN A 253 47.69 3.55 11.41
CA ASN A 253 48.59 4.41 12.20
C ASN A 253 47.92 5.65 12.83
N ALA A 254 46.59 5.76 12.80
CA ALA A 254 45.90 6.89 13.39
C ALA A 254 45.88 6.78 14.93
N ASP A 255 46.08 7.90 15.63
CA ASP A 255 45.96 7.96 17.09
C ASP A 255 44.59 7.43 17.56
N VAL A 256 44.53 6.88 18.77
CA VAL A 256 43.28 6.33 19.36
C VAL A 256 42.13 7.35 19.29
N GLU A 257 42.43 8.62 19.50
CA GLU A 257 41.44 9.71 19.40
C GLU A 257 40.82 9.80 17.99
N MET A 258 41.63 9.62 16.94
CA MET A 258 41.19 9.67 15.56
C MET A 258 40.35 8.44 15.18
N GLN A 259 40.71 7.27 15.70
CA GLN A 259 39.91 6.05 15.53
C GLN A 259 38.53 6.18 16.21
N LEU A 260 38.47 6.80 17.40
CA LEU A 260 37.20 7.09 18.08
C LEU A 260 36.33 8.05 17.28
N ILE A 261 36.91 9.10 16.69
CA ILE A 261 36.21 10.03 15.81
C ILE A 261 35.66 9.29 14.58
N ALA A 262 36.48 8.44 13.94
CA ALA A 262 36.05 7.62 12.79
C ALA A 262 34.87 6.71 13.15
N GLY A 263 34.94 6.02 14.29
CA GLY A 263 33.88 5.15 14.78
C GLY A 263 32.57 5.90 15.02
N LEU A 264 32.63 7.07 15.65
CA LEU A 264 31.46 7.90 15.90
C LEU A 264 30.83 8.44 14.60
N LEU A 265 31.64 8.86 13.63
CA LEU A 265 31.19 9.27 12.30
C LEU A 265 30.51 8.11 11.55
N SER A 266 31.07 6.90 11.61
CA SER A 266 30.46 5.72 11.01
C SER A 266 29.11 5.36 11.65
N ILE A 267 28.98 5.49 12.98
CA ILE A 267 27.70 5.26 13.68
C ILE A 267 26.65 6.30 13.26
N ILE A 268 27.01 7.59 13.25
CA ILE A 268 26.12 8.66 12.77
C ILE A 268 25.71 8.39 11.32
N GLY A 269 26.67 8.01 10.47
CA GLY A 269 26.43 7.64 9.08
C GLY A 269 25.43 6.51 8.92
N LEU A 270 25.56 5.45 9.72
CA LEU A 270 24.64 4.33 9.73
C LEU A 270 23.22 4.76 10.11
N ILE A 271 23.08 5.61 11.14
CA ILE A 271 21.78 6.16 11.56
C ILE A 271 21.16 7.00 10.44
N VAL A 272 21.93 7.89 9.82
CA VAL A 272 21.46 8.72 8.71
C VAL A 272 21.03 7.86 7.52
N SER A 273 21.84 6.86 7.17
CA SER A 273 21.53 5.91 6.09
C SER A 273 20.23 5.13 6.38
N LEU A 274 20.03 4.66 7.62
CA LEU A 274 18.80 4.00 8.04
C LEU A 274 17.59 4.93 7.89
N VAL A 275 17.69 6.18 8.35
CA VAL A 275 16.62 7.18 8.24
C VAL A 275 16.29 7.48 6.78
N LEU A 276 17.31 7.69 5.94
CA LEU A 276 17.13 7.93 4.50
C LEU A 276 16.47 6.72 3.83
N THR A 277 16.91 5.50 4.17
CA THR A 277 16.32 4.27 3.65
C THR A 277 14.86 4.17 4.04
N CYS A 278 14.51 4.39 5.32
CA CYS A 278 13.12 4.41 5.78
C CYS A 278 12.27 5.49 5.07
N TYR A 279 12.88 6.61 4.70
CA TYR A 279 12.16 7.73 4.10
C TYR A 279 11.93 7.57 2.59
N PHE A 280 12.91 7.01 1.90
CA PHE A 280 12.93 6.93 0.44
C PHE A 280 12.67 5.51 -0.10
N TRP A 281 12.55 4.47 0.73
CA TRP A 281 12.42 3.06 0.30
C TRP A 281 11.49 2.79 -0.89
N SER A 282 10.39 3.53 -1.02
CA SER A 282 9.37 3.34 -2.05
C SER A 282 9.76 3.90 -3.42
N TYR A 283 10.88 4.63 -3.54
CA TYR A 283 11.25 5.30 -4.79
C TYR A 283 11.38 4.32 -5.95
N MET A 284 11.96 3.13 -5.72
CA MET A 284 12.12 2.12 -6.77
C MET A 284 10.76 1.55 -7.20
N TYR A 285 9.85 1.32 -6.24
CA TYR A 285 8.49 0.87 -6.53
C TYR A 285 7.74 1.88 -7.39
N ILE A 286 7.83 3.18 -7.10
CA ILE A 286 7.19 4.24 -7.91
C ILE A 286 7.76 4.30 -9.32
N ILE A 287 9.08 4.07 -9.50
CA ILE A 287 9.71 4.07 -10.82
C ILE A 287 9.21 2.89 -11.67
N VAL A 288 9.06 1.72 -11.05
CA VAL A 288 8.72 0.47 -11.73
C VAL A 288 7.20 0.31 -11.95
N ASP A 289 6.39 0.90 -11.07
CA ASP A 289 4.94 0.79 -11.13
C ASP A 289 4.33 1.62 -12.27
N ASP A 290 3.96 0.94 -13.36
CA ASP A 290 3.31 1.53 -14.53
C ASP A 290 1.95 2.22 -14.22
N ARG A 291 1.37 2.00 -13.02
CA ARG A 291 0.13 2.66 -12.58
C ARG A 291 0.36 4.08 -12.03
N GLN A 292 1.59 4.43 -11.67
CA GLN A 292 1.92 5.75 -11.14
C GLN A 292 2.16 6.76 -12.26
N PRO A 293 1.87 8.05 -12.02
CA PRO A 293 2.29 9.11 -12.94
C PRO A 293 3.82 9.07 -13.11
N LYS A 294 4.28 9.20 -14.35
CA LYS A 294 5.71 9.25 -14.66
C LYS A 294 6.27 10.60 -14.25
N TYR A 295 7.37 10.56 -13.48
CA TYR A 295 8.10 11.75 -13.08
C TYR A 295 9.39 11.88 -13.89
N GLU A 296 9.94 13.09 -13.96
CA GLU A 296 11.24 13.34 -14.57
C GLU A 296 12.33 13.53 -13.52
N GLY A 297 13.56 13.11 -13.86
CA GLY A 297 14.74 13.28 -13.02
C GLY A 297 14.57 12.76 -11.58
N LEU A 298 14.74 13.64 -10.60
CA LEU A 298 14.65 13.33 -9.16
C LEU A 298 13.22 13.44 -8.60
N GLY A 299 12.20 13.61 -9.45
CA GLY A 299 10.80 13.69 -9.04
C GLY A 299 10.33 12.44 -8.28
N TYR A 300 10.89 11.26 -8.59
CA TYR A 300 10.58 10.01 -7.91
C TYR A 300 10.93 10.00 -6.42
N LEU A 301 12.09 10.57 -6.04
CA LEU A 301 12.45 10.71 -4.62
C LEU A 301 11.50 11.65 -3.88
N LYS A 302 11.06 12.73 -4.54
CA LYS A 302 10.06 13.65 -3.98
C LYS A 302 8.69 12.98 -3.83
N ALA A 303 8.29 12.16 -4.79
CA ALA A 303 7.07 11.36 -4.72
C ALA A 303 7.13 10.34 -3.59
N ALA A 304 8.24 9.60 -3.45
CA ALA A 304 8.47 8.67 -2.34
C ALA A 304 8.39 9.35 -0.97
N ALA A 305 9.00 10.53 -0.85
CA ALA A 305 8.93 11.39 0.34
C ALA A 305 7.51 11.88 0.64
N GLY A 306 6.68 12.07 -0.38
CA GLY A 306 5.28 12.45 -0.25
C GLY A 306 4.40 11.28 0.19
N LEU A 307 4.60 10.12 -0.42
CA LEU A 307 3.85 8.89 -0.13
C LEU A 307 4.01 8.46 1.34
N SER A 308 5.17 8.72 1.94
CA SER A 308 5.43 8.39 3.35
C SER A 308 4.91 9.40 4.36
N LYS A 309 4.32 10.56 3.97
CA LYS A 309 4.02 11.66 4.92
C LYS A 309 2.98 11.35 6.02
N GLY A 310 2.13 10.34 5.87
CA GLY A 310 1.12 9.97 6.89
C GLY A 310 1.48 8.76 7.76
N SER A 311 2.29 7.85 7.23
CA SER A 311 2.45 6.49 7.77
C SER A 311 3.86 6.16 8.28
N ARG A 312 4.69 7.18 8.52
CA ARG A 312 6.12 7.01 8.85
C ARG A 312 6.37 6.12 10.07
N LEU A 313 5.57 6.31 11.12
CA LEU A 313 5.77 5.59 12.38
C LEU A 313 5.44 4.11 12.23
N ILE A 314 4.34 3.79 11.54
CA ILE A 314 3.96 2.40 11.25
C ILE A 314 4.97 1.75 10.32
N PHE A 315 5.40 2.46 9.29
CA PHE A 315 6.40 1.93 8.37
C PHE A 315 7.75 1.69 9.08
N PHE A 316 8.15 2.59 9.98
CA PHE A 316 9.32 2.39 10.82
C PHE A 316 9.17 1.17 11.75
N ALA A 317 8.00 0.99 12.36
CA ALA A 317 7.70 -0.20 13.16
C ALA A 317 7.74 -1.49 12.32
N LEU A 318 7.20 -1.46 11.10
CA LEU A 318 7.26 -2.56 10.14
C LEU A 318 8.71 -2.91 9.81
N ILE A 319 9.57 -1.92 9.51
CA ILE A 319 11.01 -2.14 9.29
C ILE A 319 11.69 -2.76 10.51
N ILE A 320 11.38 -2.32 11.73
CA ILE A 320 11.96 -2.90 12.96
C ILE A 320 11.57 -4.38 13.08
N VAL A 321 10.28 -4.71 12.88
CA VAL A 321 9.80 -6.08 12.96
C VAL A 321 10.45 -6.95 11.89
N LEU A 322 10.48 -6.49 10.64
CA LEU A 322 11.13 -7.19 9.53
C LEU A 322 12.64 -7.33 9.75
N GLY A 323 13.29 -6.31 10.30
CA GLY A 323 14.70 -6.32 10.69
C GLY A 323 14.98 -7.36 11.77
N ALA A 324 14.13 -7.45 12.79
CA ALA A 324 14.24 -8.47 13.84
C ALA A 324 14.04 -9.89 13.29
N ILE A 325 13.09 -10.09 12.37
CA ILE A 325 12.88 -11.38 11.69
C ILE A 325 14.13 -11.77 10.88
N ASN A 326 14.69 -10.85 10.10
CA ASN A 326 15.91 -11.10 9.34
C ASN A 326 17.13 -11.36 10.25
N LEU A 327 17.25 -10.62 11.35
CA LEU A 327 18.33 -10.82 12.33
C LEU A 327 18.22 -12.19 13.00
N ALA A 328 17.02 -12.60 13.43
CA ALA A 328 16.77 -13.92 13.98
C ALA A 328 17.13 -15.02 12.97
N GLY A 329 16.77 -14.81 11.69
CA GLY A 329 17.16 -15.72 10.62
C GLY A 329 18.67 -15.80 10.40
N ALA A 330 19.38 -14.68 10.51
CA ALA A 330 20.83 -14.64 10.39
C ALA A 330 21.52 -15.39 11.55
N VAL A 331 21.05 -15.20 12.78
CA VAL A 331 21.57 -15.89 13.98
C VAL A 331 21.34 -17.39 13.91
N ALA A 332 20.25 -17.84 13.28
CA ALA A 332 19.91 -19.25 13.10
C ALA A 332 20.65 -19.91 11.91
N CYS A 333 21.97 -19.69 11.80
CA CYS A 333 22.87 -20.32 10.81
C CYS A 333 22.60 -19.93 9.35
N LEU A 334 22.12 -18.72 9.06
CA LEU A 334 21.87 -18.16 7.72
C LEU A 334 20.83 -18.89 6.84
N LEU A 335 20.51 -20.15 7.12
CA LEU A 335 19.52 -20.92 6.36
C LEU A 335 18.13 -20.25 6.36
N PRO A 336 17.63 -19.71 7.50
CA PRO A 336 16.36 -19.00 7.49
C PRO A 336 16.39 -17.67 6.75
N VAL A 337 17.56 -17.04 6.56
CA VAL A 337 17.68 -15.79 5.77
C VAL A 337 17.17 -15.98 4.34
N LEU A 338 17.30 -17.20 3.81
CA LEU A 338 16.78 -17.56 2.50
C LEU A 338 15.25 -17.44 2.38
N PHE A 339 14.54 -17.50 3.50
CA PHE A 339 13.08 -17.37 3.57
C PHE A 339 12.65 -16.01 4.12
N THR A 340 13.40 -15.43 5.07
CA THR A 340 13.03 -14.13 5.66
C THR A 340 13.24 -12.97 4.70
N MET A 341 14.25 -13.04 3.83
CA MET A 341 14.49 -12.03 2.78
C MET A 341 13.31 -11.92 1.79
N PRO A 342 12.89 -12.98 1.08
CA PRO A 342 11.77 -12.89 0.16
C PRO A 342 10.46 -12.51 0.86
N LEU A 343 10.22 -13.01 2.07
CA LEU A 343 9.07 -12.61 2.89
C LEU A 343 9.07 -11.10 3.16
N THR A 344 10.23 -10.56 3.57
CA THR A 344 10.40 -9.12 3.81
C THR A 344 10.08 -8.32 2.56
N LEU A 345 10.60 -8.74 1.41
CA LEU A 345 10.37 -8.05 0.14
C LEU A 345 8.90 -8.07 -0.30
N ILE A 346 8.19 -9.19 -0.11
CA ILE A 346 6.75 -9.28 -0.40
C ILE A 346 5.95 -8.38 0.55
N LEU A 347 6.23 -8.42 1.85
CA LEU A 347 5.55 -7.57 2.84
C LEU A 347 5.73 -6.08 2.54
N MET A 348 6.94 -5.68 2.14
CA MET A 348 7.22 -4.31 1.71
C MET A 348 6.47 -3.93 0.42
N THR A 349 6.27 -4.89 -0.48
CA THR A 349 5.52 -4.70 -1.72
C THR A 349 4.02 -4.58 -1.46
N VAL A 350 3.46 -5.38 -0.56
CA VAL A 350 2.05 -5.25 -0.10
C VAL A 350 1.85 -3.90 0.60
N ALA A 351 2.76 -3.52 1.50
CA ALA A 351 2.71 -2.20 2.14
C ALA A 351 2.75 -1.06 1.11
N TYR A 352 3.54 -1.20 0.04
CA TYR A 352 3.56 -0.25 -1.07
C TYR A 352 2.23 -0.20 -1.82
N GLU A 353 1.63 -1.34 -2.17
CA GLU A 353 0.32 -1.39 -2.84
C GLU A 353 -0.76 -0.73 -1.98
N GLN A 354 -0.78 -0.98 -0.67
CA GLN A 354 -1.72 -0.33 0.23
C GLN A 354 -1.53 1.20 0.20
N LEU A 355 -0.30 1.70 0.38
CA LEU A 355 -0.02 3.14 0.33
C LEU A 355 -0.40 3.79 -1.01
N SER A 356 -0.05 3.12 -2.11
CA SER A 356 -0.29 3.64 -3.45
C SER A 356 -1.78 3.65 -3.81
N ASN A 357 -2.55 2.67 -3.33
CA ASN A 357 -4.00 2.60 -3.47
C ASN A 357 -4.70 3.73 -2.71
N HIS A 358 -4.27 4.02 -1.48
CA HIS A 358 -4.81 5.14 -0.69
C HIS A 358 -4.57 6.48 -1.39
N GLY A 359 -3.35 6.72 -1.88
CA GLY A 359 -3.02 7.93 -2.62
C GLY A 359 -3.93 8.17 -3.84
N ARG A 360 -4.39 7.09 -4.50
CA ARG A 360 -5.31 7.18 -5.64
C ARG A 360 -6.76 7.48 -5.25
N ARG A 361 -7.25 6.98 -4.10
CA ARG A 361 -8.61 7.27 -3.63
C ARG A 361 -8.80 8.74 -3.23
N HIS A 362 -7.74 9.37 -2.71
CA HIS A 362 -7.77 10.77 -2.27
C HIS A 362 -7.20 11.75 -3.27
N ALA A 363 -6.58 11.29 -4.37
CA ALA A 363 -6.34 12.16 -5.50
C ALA A 363 -7.72 12.72 -5.89
N PRO A 364 -7.97 14.04 -5.76
CA PRO A 364 -9.24 14.60 -6.18
C PRO A 364 -9.43 14.09 -7.60
N SER A 365 -10.63 13.60 -7.92
CA SER A 365 -11.04 13.40 -9.29
C SER A 365 -10.98 14.79 -9.92
N ALA A 366 -9.78 15.22 -10.30
CA ALA A 366 -9.60 16.14 -11.37
C ALA A 366 -10.25 15.39 -12.52
N THR A 367 -11.55 15.62 -12.72
CA THR A 367 -12.02 16.02 -14.02
C THR A 367 -11.02 17.04 -14.52
N ILE A 368 -9.91 16.53 -15.07
CA ILE A 368 -9.06 17.26 -15.97
C ILE A 368 -10.05 17.56 -17.08
N SER A 369 -10.69 18.72 -16.98
CA SER A 369 -11.54 19.20 -18.06
C SER A 369 -10.61 19.21 -19.26
N GLU A 370 -11.05 18.59 -20.37
CA GLU A 370 -10.26 18.51 -21.61
C GLU A 370 -9.68 19.88 -22.06
N ALA A 371 -10.18 21.00 -21.51
CA ALA A 371 -9.64 22.34 -21.73
C ALA A 371 -8.19 22.54 -21.27
N ASP A 372 -7.67 21.82 -20.25
CA ASP A 372 -6.29 22.02 -19.78
C ASP A 372 -5.23 21.32 -20.65
N TRP A 373 -5.64 20.42 -21.57
CA TRP A 373 -4.72 19.83 -22.56
C TRP A 373 -4.53 20.68 -23.81
N ALA A 374 -5.41 21.65 -24.07
CA ALA A 374 -5.37 22.47 -25.28
C ALA A 374 -4.25 23.53 -25.27
N ASP A 375 -3.63 23.80 -24.12
CA ASP A 375 -2.60 24.84 -23.94
C ASP A 375 -1.18 24.27 -23.72
N SER A 376 -0.96 22.96 -23.87
CA SER A 376 0.41 22.42 -23.92
C SER A 376 0.98 22.63 -25.33
N PRO A 377 2.01 23.49 -25.53
CA PRO A 377 2.60 23.70 -26.84
C PRO A 377 3.19 22.38 -27.37
N GLU A 378 2.76 21.98 -28.56
CA GLU A 378 3.34 20.90 -29.37
C GLU A 378 4.76 21.28 -29.85
N ASP A 379 5.71 21.49 -28.93
CA ASP A 379 7.10 21.71 -29.30
C ASP A 379 7.86 20.39 -29.40
N GLY A 380 7.82 19.83 -30.60
CA GLY A 380 9.03 19.38 -31.31
C GLY A 380 9.81 18.19 -30.76
N ILE A 381 9.36 16.98 -31.12
CA ILE A 381 10.28 15.84 -31.35
C ILE A 381 10.18 15.46 -32.83
N ARG A 382 11.15 15.93 -33.61
CA ARG A 382 11.57 15.36 -34.89
C ARG A 382 12.99 14.86 -34.74
#